data_AF-A0A3P3T9J9-F1
#
_entry.id   AF-A0A3P3T9J9-F1
#
_cell.length_a   1.000
_cell.length_b   1.000
_cell.length_c   1.000
_cell.angle_alpha   90.00
_cell.angle_beta   90.00
_cell.angle_gamma   90.00
#
_symmetry.space_group_name_H-M   'P 1'
#
loop_
_entity.id
_entity.type
_entity.pdbx_description
1 polymer ?
#
loop_
_entity_poly.entity_id
_entity_poly.type
_entity_poly.pdbx_seq_one_letter_code
_entity_poly.pdbx_strand_id
1 'polypeptide(L)' 'MTSQKYHLDALNIRLSHERSYLAQAKTEKEKEIRKVWIKQIEKEIAREKKILGMEEVEVDAISDDDLLNSLLS' A
#
# COMPACT_ATOMS: atom_id res chain seq x y z
N MET A 1 19.12 -4.22 3.08
CA MET A 1 17.97 -3.35 2.70
C MET A 1 17.46 -3.56 1.28
N THR A 2 18.21 -4.18 0.35
CA THR A 2 17.77 -4.43 -1.04
C THR A 2 16.62 -5.43 -1.16
N SER A 3 16.60 -6.51 -0.38
CA SER A 3 15.60 -7.58 -0.47
C SER A 3 14.16 -7.12 -0.21
N GLN A 4 13.94 -6.22 0.76
CA GLN A 4 12.61 -5.75 1.13
C GLN A 4 11.98 -4.86 0.05
N LYS A 5 12.78 -4.02 -0.63
CA LYS A 5 12.28 -3.23 -1.78
C LYS A 5 11.86 -4.12 -2.94
N TYR A 6 12.66 -5.14 -3.28
CA TYR A 6 12.27 -6.11 -4.31
C TYR A 6 11.01 -6.90 -3.93
N HIS A 7 10.81 -7.19 -2.63
CA HIS A 7 9.58 -7.82 -2.15
C HIS A 7 8.36 -6.91 -2.35
N LEU A 8 8.46 -5.63 -1.96
CA LEU A 8 7.39 -4.66 -2.16
C LEU A 8 7.02 -4.51 -3.65
N ASP A 9 8.01 -4.42 -4.53
CA ASP A 9 7.79 -4.32 -5.98
C ASP A 9 7.08 -5.57 -6.52
N ALA A 10 7.51 -6.76 -6.10
CA ALA A 10 6.86 -8.02 -6.46
C ALA A 10 5.39 -8.08 -6.00
N LEU A 11 5.10 -7.61 -4.78
CA LEU A 11 3.73 -7.54 -4.27
C LEU A 11 2.86 -6.57 -5.07
N ASN A 12 3.41 -5.41 -5.46
CA ASN A 12 2.70 -4.42 -6.28
C ASN A 12 2.38 -4.98 -7.68
N ILE A 13 3.31 -5.68 -8.32
CA ILE A 13 3.09 -6.36 -9.59
C ILE A 13 1.98 -7.42 -9.43
N ARG A 14 2.06 -8.24 -8.38
CA ARG A 14 1.04 -9.27 -8.09
C ARG A 14 -0.34 -8.66 -7.87
N LEU A 15 -0.42 -7.53 -7.16
CA LEU A 15 -1.67 -6.80 -6.94
C LEU A 15 -2.27 -6.28 -8.26
N SER A 16 -1.43 -5.70 -9.13
CA SER A 16 -1.86 -5.22 -10.45
C SER A 16 -2.45 -6.34 -11.30
N HIS A 17 -1.78 -7.50 -11.34
CA HIS A 17 -2.28 -8.68 -12.03
C HIS A 17 -3.61 -9.17 -11.45
N GLU A 18 -3.74 -9.28 -10.13
CA GLU A 18 -5.00 -9.75 -9.52
C GLU A 18 -6.17 -8.80 -9.78
N ARG A 19 -5.93 -7.48 -9.81
CA ARG A 19 -6.96 -6.51 -10.20
C ARG A 19 -7.37 -6.68 -11.66
N SER A 20 -6.43 -6.87 -12.57
CA SER A 20 -6.72 -7.16 -13.97
C SER A 20 -7.51 -8.46 -14.12
N TYR A 21 -7.11 -9.51 -13.40
CA TYR A 21 -7.82 -10.77 -13.44
C TYR A 21 -9.22 -10.71 -12.82
N LEU A 22 -9.41 -9.90 -11.77
CA LEU A 22 -10.75 -9.65 -11.21
C LEU A 22 -11.64 -8.95 -12.24
N ALA A 23 -11.12 -7.98 -12.98
CA ALA A 23 -11.86 -7.30 -14.03
C ALA A 23 -12.27 -8.25 -15.18
N GLN A 24 -11.45 -9.27 -15.46
CA GLN A 24 -11.70 -10.27 -16.50
C GLN A 24 -12.47 -11.51 -16.00
N ALA A 25 -12.70 -11.66 -14.70
CA ALA A 25 -13.33 -12.83 -14.11
C ALA A 25 -14.79 -12.98 -14.57
N LYS A 26 -15.15 -14.19 -15.01
CA LYS A 26 -16.44 -14.45 -15.65
C LYS A 26 -17.48 -14.97 -14.67
N THR A 27 -17.03 -15.63 -13.60
CA THR A 27 -17.91 -16.22 -12.59
C THR A 27 -17.82 -15.47 -11.26
N GLU A 28 -18.91 -15.48 -10.49
CA GLU A 28 -18.92 -14.87 -9.16
C GLU A 28 -17.94 -15.54 -8.20
N LYS A 29 -17.80 -16.88 -8.28
CA LYS A 29 -16.83 -17.63 -7.48
C LYS A 29 -15.38 -17.19 -7.76
N GLU A 30 -15.02 -16.98 -9.02
CA GLU A 30 -13.69 -16.45 -9.37
C GLU A 30 -13.49 -15.03 -8.82
N LYS A 31 -14.50 -14.17 -8.95
CA LYS A 31 -14.43 -12.80 -8.42
C LYS A 31 -14.26 -12.79 -6.91
N GLU A 32 -14.97 -13.66 -6.19
CA GLU A 32 -14.87 -13.79 -4.74
C GLU A 32 -13.46 -14.18 -4.31
N ILE A 33 -12.89 -15.23 -4.91
CA ILE A 33 -11.53 -15.69 -4.59
C ILE A 33 -10.51 -14.58 -4.87
N ARG A 34 -10.60 -13.91 -6.02
CA ARG A 34 -9.69 -12.81 -6.36
C ARG A 34 -9.81 -11.63 -5.40
N LYS A 35 -11.01 -11.26 -4.97
CA LYS A 35 -11.21 -10.23 -3.94
C LYS A 35 -10.53 -10.60 -2.62
N VAL A 36 -10.54 -11.87 -2.22
CA VAL A 36 -9.80 -12.33 -1.03
C VAL A 36 -8.29 -12.15 -1.22
N TRP A 37 -7.76 -12.57 -2.37
CA TRP A 37 -6.32 -12.43 -2.66
C TRP A 37 -5.88 -10.98 -2.72
N ILE A 38 -6.65 -10.10 -3.36
CA ILE A 38 -6.38 -8.66 -3.38
C ILE A 38 -6.28 -8.12 -1.95
N LYS A 39 -7.26 -8.42 -1.09
CA LYS A 39 -7.24 -7.98 0.32
C LYS A 39 -6.03 -8.50 1.09
N GLN A 40 -5.59 -9.73 0.81
CA GLN A 40 -4.40 -10.29 1.46
C GLN A 40 -3.12 -9.60 1.00
N ILE A 41 -2.97 -9.37 -0.32
CA ILE A 41 -1.82 -8.68 -0.90
C ILE A 41 -1.76 -7.23 -0.40
N GLU A 42 -2.87 -6.52 -0.34
CA GLU A 42 -2.93 -5.14 0.18
C GLU A 42 -2.49 -5.07 1.65
N LYS A 43 -2.92 -6.02 2.49
CA LYS A 43 -2.44 -6.13 3.88
C LYS A 43 -0.94 -6.40 3.95
N GLU A 44 -0.41 -7.22 3.04
CA GLU A 44 1.01 -7.54 2.98
C GLU A 44 1.85 -6.33 2.56
N ILE A 45 1.40 -5.61 1.52
CA ILE A 45 2.00 -4.33 1.07
C ILE A 45 2.01 -3.31 2.21
N ALA A 46 0.90 -3.19 2.95
CA ALA A 46 0.83 -2.28 4.08
C ALA A 46 1.92 -2.61 5.11
N ARG A 47 2.06 -3.88 5.52
CA ARG A 47 3.12 -4.33 6.44
C ARG A 47 4.52 -4.06 5.90
N GLU A 48 4.75 -4.35 4.62
CA GLU A 48 6.05 -4.13 3.98
C GLU A 48 6.41 -2.64 3.96
N LYS A 49 5.45 -1.77 3.66
CA LYS A 49 5.63 -0.31 3.78
C LYS A 49 5.98 0.11 5.20
N LYS A 50 5.34 -0.46 6.23
CA LYS A 50 5.71 -0.19 7.64
C LYS A 50 7.16 -0.58 7.94
N ILE A 51 7.57 -1.77 7.51
CA ILE A 51 8.95 -2.28 7.71
C ILE A 51 9.97 -1.38 7.02
N LEU A 52 9.63 -0.84 5.84
CA LEU A 52 10.47 0.06 5.07
C LEU A 52 10.44 1.51 5.56
N GLY A 53 9.64 1.85 6.58
CA GLY A 53 9.45 3.23 7.04
C GLY A 53 8.76 4.13 6.02
N MET A 54 7.98 3.53 5.10
CA MET A 54 7.20 4.21 4.06
C MET A 54 5.73 4.37 4.46
N GLU A 55 5.43 4.42 5.76
CA GLU A 55 4.09 4.81 6.20
C GLU A 55 3.81 6.21 5.65
N GLU A 56 2.59 6.42 5.14
CA GLU A 56 2.06 7.77 5.04
C GLU A 56 2.08 8.29 6.47
N VAL A 57 3.02 9.19 6.76
CA VAL A 57 2.91 10.03 7.94
C VAL A 57 1.60 10.77 7.70
N GLU A 58 0.56 10.43 8.45
CA GLU A 58 -0.51 11.39 8.71
C GLU A 58 0.20 12.57 9.36
N VAL A 59 0.65 13.50 8.52
CA VAL A 59 1.06 14.81 8.97
C VAL A 59 -0.25 15.38 9.43
N ASP A 60 -0.47 15.38 10.75
CA ASP A 60 -1.39 16.35 11.34
C ASP A 60 -1.07 17.65 10.64
N ALA A 61 -2.05 18.20 9.92
CA ALA A 61 -1.86 19.40 9.14
C ALA A 61 -1.53 20.53 10.11
N ILE A 62 -0.25 20.66 10.45
CA ILE A 62 0.26 21.79 11.19
C ILE A 62 -0.02 23.00 10.32
N SER A 63 -0.74 23.97 10.87
CA SER A 63 -0.95 25.24 10.16
C SER A 63 0.41 25.81 9.81
N ASP A 64 0.55 26.46 8.65
CA ASP A 64 1.80 27.11 8.25
C ASP A 64 2.31 28.07 9.35
N ASP A 65 1.40 28.67 10.11
CA ASP A 65 1.71 29.52 11.27
C ASP A 65 2.39 28.76 12.42
N ASP A 66 1.95 27.53 12.70
CA ASP A 66 2.53 26.68 13.75
C ASP A 66 3.89 26.12 13.31
N LEU A 67 4.06 25.84 12.00
CA LEU A 67 5.35 25.48 11.42
C LEU A 67 6.36 26.63 11.51
N LEU A 68 5.96 27.86 11.15
CA LEU A 68 6.83 29.04 11.23
C LEU A 68 7.29 29.34 12.65
N ASN A 69 6.40 29.21 13.64
CA ASN A 69 6.75 29.42 15.05
C ASN A 69 7.77 28.40 15.56
N SER A 70 7.75 27.15 15.07
CA SER A 70 8.70 26.11 15.48
C SER A 70 10.14 26.32 14.95
N LEU A 71 10.30 27.08 13.86
CA LEU A 71 11.59 27.36 13.23
C LEU A 71 12.27 28.63 13.78
N LEU A 72 11.51 29.49 14.43
CA LEU A 72 11.98 30.77 14.98
C LEU A 72 12.38 30.69 16.47
N SER A 73 12.29 29.50 17.09
CA SER A 73 12.82 29.20 18.43
C SER A 73 14.23 28.62 18.37
#